data_AF-Q63GU0-F1
#
_entry.id   AF-Q63GU0-F1
#
_cell.length_a   1.000
_cell.length_b   1.000
_cell.length_c   1.000
_cell.angle_alpha   90.00
_cell.angle_beta   90.00
_cell.angle_gamma   90.00
#
_symmetry.space_group_name_H-M   'P 1'
#
loop_
_entity.id
_entity.type
_entity.pdbx_description
1 polymer ?
#
loop_
_entity_poly.entity_id
_entity_poly.type
_entity_poly.pdbx_seq_one_letter_code
_entity_poly.pdbx_strand_id
1 'polypeptide(L)'
;MFDPPLLHIINAHSRTPHYHKNFPIILFWSQKSGCTSLAKWFFYQIDLLQTALSYSPFIHNYEYDIYKSTPAYSVRLGIALREKQKETFKLVRNPYRRAVSSFVSLIAPPYIENPEWKPIRKFLYQDENSSKGLSFKQFLYYLFINDAQGNDINPHFTQQYIAGEEEYVTNYIFLENFYQEMKALEKRFELKTAPINEFSTSWHHQSPAMIYKGNFSEADITDPLFPRYPTFESFYDTECIQLVQTIFQNDFNTYKYSREYLY
;
A
#
# COMPACT_ATOMS: atom_id res chain seq x y z
N MET A 1 7.21 20.87 -20.81
CA MET A 1 6.38 20.70 -19.60
C MET A 1 5.65 19.37 -19.74
N PHE A 2 5.54 18.57 -18.68
CA PHE A 2 4.74 17.33 -18.75
C PHE A 2 3.25 17.70 -18.77
N ASP A 3 2.45 16.89 -19.45
CA ASP A 3 0.99 17.05 -19.48
C ASP A 3 0.42 16.83 -18.06
N PRO A 4 -0.54 17.67 -17.58
CA PRO A 4 -1.19 17.50 -16.28
C PRO A 4 -1.57 16.06 -15.85
N PRO A 5 -2.10 15.16 -16.71
CA PRO A 5 -2.41 13.78 -16.33
C PRO A 5 -1.17 13.01 -15.85
N LEU A 6 -0.06 13.11 -16.57
CA LEU A 6 1.19 12.45 -16.20
C LEU A 6 1.74 12.98 -14.87
N LEU A 7 1.66 14.30 -14.65
CA LEU A 7 2.08 14.89 -13.38
C LEU A 7 1.21 14.43 -12.21
N HIS A 8 -0.11 14.29 -12.43
CA HIS A 8 -1.01 13.74 -11.44
C HIS A 8 -0.60 12.31 -11.07
N ILE A 9 -0.40 11.44 -12.07
CA ILE A 9 -0.01 10.03 -11.84
C ILE A 9 1.34 9.89 -11.12
N ILE A 10 2.33 10.74 -11.43
CA ILE A 10 3.66 10.68 -10.80
C ILE A 10 3.66 11.21 -9.35
N ASN A 11 2.80 12.18 -9.05
CA ASN A 11 2.85 12.91 -7.76
C ASN A 11 1.72 12.53 -6.81
N ALA A 12 0.66 11.89 -7.28
CA ALA A 12 -0.49 11.50 -6.48
C ALA A 12 -0.05 10.70 -5.25
N HIS A 13 -0.47 11.19 -4.07
CA HIS A 13 -0.23 10.54 -2.78
C HIS A 13 1.24 10.25 -2.45
N SER A 14 2.16 11.03 -3.02
CA SER A 14 3.62 10.83 -2.89
C SER A 14 4.10 9.45 -3.37
N ARG A 15 3.38 8.84 -4.32
CA ARG A 15 3.64 7.51 -4.89
C ARG A 15 4.52 7.56 -6.14
N THR A 16 5.56 8.39 -6.13
CA THR A 16 6.45 8.52 -7.30
C THR A 16 7.03 7.15 -7.69
N PRO A 17 6.87 6.69 -8.95
CA PRO A 17 7.38 5.41 -9.40
C PRO A 17 8.89 5.23 -9.20
N HIS A 18 9.35 3.98 -9.03
CA HIS A 18 10.77 3.64 -9.08
C HIS A 18 11.27 3.58 -10.52
N TYR A 19 12.33 4.31 -10.78
CA TYR A 19 12.99 4.42 -12.07
C TYR A 19 14.50 4.49 -11.86
N HIS A 20 15.23 3.84 -12.75
CA HIS A 20 16.66 4.03 -12.90
C HIS A 20 17.01 3.89 -14.38
N LYS A 21 17.97 4.66 -14.88
CA LYS A 21 18.34 4.67 -16.31
C LYS A 21 18.71 3.27 -16.83
N ASN A 22 19.45 2.51 -16.04
CA ASN A 22 19.96 1.18 -16.42
C ASN A 22 19.07 0.02 -15.93
N PHE A 23 17.94 0.30 -15.28
CA PHE A 23 17.00 -0.73 -14.84
C PHE A 23 15.86 -0.84 -15.89
N PRO A 24 15.50 -2.04 -16.38
CA PRO A 24 14.72 -2.17 -17.61
C PRO A 24 13.23 -1.84 -17.47
N ILE A 25 12.70 -1.75 -16.25
CA ILE A 25 11.27 -1.52 -15.98
C ILE A 25 11.04 -0.32 -15.05
N ILE A 26 9.81 0.20 -15.04
CA ILE A 26 9.34 1.24 -14.11
C ILE A 26 8.34 0.61 -13.14
N LEU A 27 8.52 0.85 -11.84
CA LEU A 27 7.69 0.22 -10.80
C LEU A 27 6.82 1.24 -10.08
N PHE A 28 5.52 1.13 -10.27
CA PHE A 28 4.49 1.81 -9.52
C PHE A 28 4.17 1.02 -8.24
N TRP A 29 3.70 1.73 -7.22
CA TRP A 29 3.34 1.14 -5.94
C TRP A 29 2.30 1.99 -5.23
N SER A 30 1.69 1.44 -4.18
CA SER A 30 0.77 2.17 -3.31
C SER A 30 1.03 1.83 -1.85
N GLN A 31 0.63 2.71 -0.94
CA GLN A 31 0.72 2.40 0.48
C GLN A 31 -0.09 1.13 0.78
N LYS A 32 0.44 0.31 1.70
CA LYS A 32 -0.13 -0.97 2.14
C LYS A 32 -0.16 -2.09 1.10
N SER A 33 0.47 -1.90 -0.08
CA SER A 33 0.61 -2.95 -1.12
C SER A 33 1.97 -3.67 -1.10
N GLY A 34 2.80 -3.51 -0.06
CA GLY A 34 4.14 -4.13 -0.01
C GLY A 34 5.25 -3.25 -0.59
N CYS A 35 5.04 -1.93 -0.62
CA CYS A 35 5.97 -0.93 -1.14
C CYS A 35 7.38 -1.01 -0.54
N THR A 36 7.52 -1.33 0.74
CA THR A 36 8.83 -1.49 1.40
C THR A 36 9.62 -2.67 0.81
N SER A 37 8.97 -3.81 0.57
CA SER A 37 9.61 -4.99 -0.03
C SER A 37 10.02 -4.70 -1.47
N LEU A 38 9.15 -4.00 -2.23
CA LEU A 38 9.44 -3.59 -3.60
C LEU A 38 10.59 -2.58 -3.68
N ALA A 39 10.66 -1.61 -2.77
CA ALA A 39 11.74 -0.64 -2.71
C ALA A 39 13.08 -1.32 -2.39
N LYS A 40 13.11 -2.24 -1.43
CA LYS A 40 14.30 -3.06 -1.15
C LYS A 40 14.75 -3.86 -2.38
N TRP A 41 13.82 -4.52 -3.06
CA TRP A 41 14.11 -5.26 -4.29
C TRP A 41 14.66 -4.33 -5.38
N PHE A 42 14.02 -3.19 -5.63
CA PHE A 42 14.49 -2.21 -6.60
C PHE A 42 15.91 -1.70 -6.28
N PHE A 43 16.17 -1.28 -5.05
CA PHE A 43 17.49 -0.81 -4.64
C PHE A 43 18.55 -1.92 -4.68
N TYR A 44 18.16 -3.17 -4.42
CA TYR A 44 19.05 -4.32 -4.63
C TYR A 44 19.43 -4.42 -6.11
N GLN A 45 18.46 -4.35 -7.02
CA GLN A 45 18.70 -4.47 -8.46
C GLN A 45 19.63 -3.39 -9.02
N ILE A 46 19.70 -2.22 -8.40
CA ILE A 46 20.56 -1.11 -8.84
C ILE A 46 21.80 -0.88 -7.96
N ASP A 47 22.14 -1.84 -7.09
CA ASP A 47 23.34 -1.81 -6.22
C ASP A 47 23.35 -0.67 -5.19
N LEU A 48 22.18 -0.22 -4.76
CA LEU A 48 22.01 0.85 -3.77
C LEU A 48 21.39 0.39 -2.45
N LEU A 49 21.01 -0.89 -2.30
CA LEU A 49 20.32 -1.37 -1.10
C LEU A 49 21.13 -1.09 0.17
N GLN A 50 22.42 -1.43 0.19
CA GLN A 50 23.24 -1.23 1.38
C GLN A 50 23.38 0.25 1.72
N THR A 51 23.59 1.11 0.72
CA THR A 51 23.62 2.57 0.88
C THR A 51 22.32 3.08 1.50
N ALA A 52 21.18 2.59 1.01
CA ALA A 52 19.87 2.98 1.48
C ALA A 52 19.62 2.55 2.94
N LEU A 53 19.99 1.31 3.29
CA LEU A 53 19.85 0.78 4.65
C LEU A 53 20.81 1.44 5.66
N SER A 54 21.99 1.88 5.21
CA SER A 54 22.92 2.65 6.05
C SER A 54 22.41 4.06 6.36
N TYR A 55 21.60 4.64 5.46
CA TYR A 55 20.98 5.96 5.69
C TYR A 55 19.84 5.89 6.71
N SER A 56 18.95 4.91 6.58
CA SER A 56 17.82 4.71 7.50
C SER A 56 17.35 3.26 7.48
N PRO A 57 16.94 2.69 8.64
CA PRO A 57 16.27 1.39 8.67
C PRO A 57 14.91 1.41 7.94
N PHE A 58 14.31 2.59 7.75
CA PHE A 58 13.11 2.76 6.93
C PHE A 58 13.51 3.20 5.52
N ILE A 59 13.46 2.25 4.58
CA ILE A 59 13.96 2.41 3.20
C ILE A 59 13.38 3.62 2.47
N HIS A 60 12.13 3.99 2.78
CA HIS A 60 11.44 5.11 2.14
C HIS A 60 12.06 6.47 2.49
N ASN A 61 12.78 6.61 3.62
CA ASN A 61 13.52 7.85 3.90
C ASN A 61 14.63 8.06 2.87
N TYR A 62 15.45 7.04 2.60
CA TYR A 62 16.47 7.14 1.54
C TYR A 62 15.83 7.39 0.17
N GLU A 63 14.72 6.72 -0.11
CA GLU A 63 13.97 6.86 -1.35
C GLU A 63 13.55 8.31 -1.61
N TYR A 64 12.96 8.99 -0.62
CA TYR A 64 12.46 10.35 -0.78
C TYR A 64 13.54 11.41 -0.60
N ASP A 65 14.35 11.31 0.45
CA ASP A 65 15.27 12.36 0.85
C ASP A 65 16.48 12.43 -0.10
N ILE A 66 16.91 11.27 -0.62
CA ILE A 66 18.13 11.16 -1.42
C ILE A 66 17.83 10.76 -2.86
N TYR A 67 17.15 9.63 -3.08
CA TYR A 67 17.10 9.03 -4.40
C TYR A 67 16.17 9.77 -5.37
N LYS A 68 14.98 10.17 -4.90
CA LYS A 68 13.93 10.84 -5.71
C LYS A 68 13.90 12.35 -5.55
N SER A 69 14.66 12.94 -4.62
CA SER A 69 14.62 14.38 -4.33
C SER A 69 15.17 15.27 -5.45
N THR A 70 15.98 14.72 -6.37
CA THR A 70 16.56 15.53 -7.46
C THR A 70 15.52 15.85 -8.54
N PRO A 71 15.40 17.10 -9.02
CA PRO A 71 14.49 17.45 -10.14
C PRO A 71 14.75 16.61 -11.40
N ALA A 72 16.01 16.23 -11.61
CA ALA A 72 16.41 15.40 -12.74
C ALA A 72 15.80 13.99 -12.68
N TYR A 73 15.46 13.47 -11.50
CA TYR A 73 14.75 12.19 -11.35
C TYR A 73 13.37 12.27 -12.01
N SER A 74 12.54 13.22 -11.57
CA SER A 74 11.17 13.38 -12.08
C SER A 74 11.13 13.70 -13.57
N VAL A 75 12.09 14.48 -14.08
CA VAL A 75 12.22 14.74 -15.51
C VAL A 75 12.51 13.46 -16.30
N ARG A 76 13.50 12.66 -15.88
CA ARG A 76 13.82 11.41 -16.58
C ARG A 76 12.69 10.39 -16.51
N LEU A 77 12.05 10.27 -15.35
CA LEU A 77 10.87 9.40 -15.17
C LEU A 77 9.72 9.83 -16.10
N GLY A 78 9.39 11.12 -16.13
CA GLY A 78 8.31 11.64 -16.97
C GLY A 78 8.58 11.45 -18.45
N ILE A 79 9.83 11.64 -18.91
CA ILE A 79 10.23 11.34 -20.30
C ILE A 79 10.05 9.85 -20.59
N ALA A 80 10.55 8.97 -19.71
CA ALA A 80 10.47 7.53 -19.90
C ALA A 80 9.03 7.01 -19.96
N LEU A 81 8.12 7.57 -19.16
CA LEU A 81 6.70 7.25 -19.18
C LEU A 81 6.01 7.76 -20.45
N ARG A 82 6.20 9.04 -20.79
CA ARG A 82 5.59 9.67 -21.97
C ARG A 82 6.00 8.99 -23.27
N GLU A 83 7.28 8.67 -23.39
CA GLU A 83 7.85 8.04 -24.59
C GLU A 83 7.76 6.51 -24.54
N LYS A 84 7.15 5.94 -23.49
CA LYS A 84 6.96 4.50 -23.30
C LYS A 84 8.26 3.70 -23.45
N GLN A 85 9.36 4.26 -22.93
CA GLN A 85 10.71 3.72 -23.10
C GLN A 85 10.92 2.38 -22.38
N LYS A 86 10.07 2.06 -21.39
CA LYS A 86 10.20 0.91 -20.51
C LYS A 86 8.82 0.33 -20.22
N GLU A 87 8.79 -0.99 -20.02
CA GLU A 87 7.60 -1.63 -19.48
C GLU A 87 7.34 -1.15 -18.05
N THR A 88 6.07 -1.06 -17.70
CA THR A 88 5.63 -0.56 -16.41
C THR A 88 4.86 -1.63 -15.66
N PHE A 89 5.10 -1.71 -14.36
CA PHE A 89 4.45 -2.65 -13.47
C PHE A 89 3.97 -1.93 -12.22
N LYS A 90 2.78 -2.24 -11.72
CA LYS A 90 2.32 -1.78 -10.40
C LYS A 90 2.20 -2.95 -9.43
N LEU A 91 2.80 -2.80 -8.25
CA LEU A 91 2.55 -3.72 -7.14
C LEU A 91 1.20 -3.41 -6.49
N VAL A 92 0.29 -4.36 -6.62
CA VAL A 92 -1.10 -4.28 -6.14
C VAL A 92 -1.37 -5.38 -5.13
N ARG A 93 -2.36 -5.16 -4.26
CA ARG A 93 -2.80 -6.10 -3.22
C ARG A 93 -4.30 -6.32 -3.29
N ASN A 94 -4.74 -7.51 -2.91
CA ASN A 94 -6.16 -7.83 -2.77
C ASN A 94 -6.86 -6.81 -1.84
N PRO A 95 -7.99 -6.21 -2.26
CA PRO A 95 -8.65 -5.16 -1.48
C PRO A 95 -9.09 -5.58 -0.07
N TYR A 96 -9.54 -6.83 0.13
CA TYR A 96 -9.90 -7.31 1.46
C TYR A 96 -8.67 -7.35 2.38
N ARG A 97 -7.58 -7.96 1.91
CA ARG A 97 -6.32 -7.99 2.68
C ARG A 97 -5.77 -6.58 2.94
N ARG A 98 -5.99 -5.66 2.01
CA ARG A 98 -5.56 -4.26 2.14
C ARG A 98 -6.37 -3.53 3.20
N ALA A 99 -7.70 -3.62 3.19
CA ALA A 99 -8.57 -2.95 4.16
C ALA A 99 -8.23 -3.32 5.61
N VAL A 100 -8.03 -4.62 5.89
CA VAL A 100 -7.58 -5.07 7.21
C VAL A 100 -6.20 -4.51 7.54
N SER A 101 -5.24 -4.59 6.62
CA SER A 101 -3.89 -4.04 6.79
C SER A 101 -3.88 -2.54 7.09
N SER A 102 -4.81 -1.78 6.52
CA SER A 102 -5.04 -0.37 6.81
C SER A 102 -5.56 -0.18 8.22
N PHE A 103 -6.59 -0.94 8.61
CA PHE A 103 -7.17 -0.89 9.96
C PHE A 103 -6.16 -1.24 11.05
N VAL A 104 -5.46 -2.38 10.96
CA VAL A 104 -4.47 -2.78 11.97
C VAL A 104 -3.28 -1.84 12.06
N SER A 105 -3.02 -0.98 11.06
CA SER A 105 -2.00 0.06 11.21
C SER A 105 -2.39 1.24 12.10
N LEU A 106 -3.64 1.31 12.56
CA LEU A 106 -4.04 2.21 13.64
C LEU A 106 -3.44 1.78 14.99
N ILE A 107 -3.04 0.50 15.13
CA ILE A 107 -2.30 -0.01 16.29
C ILE A 107 -0.85 0.48 16.18
N ALA A 108 -0.55 1.56 16.88
CA ALA A 108 0.79 2.09 17.01
C ALA A 108 1.64 1.28 18.01
N PRO A 109 2.98 1.43 18.00
CA PRO A 109 3.82 0.97 19.10
C PRO A 109 3.32 1.51 20.46
N PRO A 110 3.62 0.82 21.58
CA PRO A 110 3.28 1.30 22.90
C PRO A 110 3.73 2.76 23.11
N TYR A 111 2.89 3.55 23.78
CA TYR A 111 3.13 4.96 24.12
C TYR A 111 3.21 5.94 22.94
N ILE A 112 2.90 5.49 21.72
CA ILE A 112 2.76 6.36 20.54
C ILE A 112 1.29 6.35 20.14
N GLU A 113 0.66 7.51 20.03
CA GLU A 113 -0.67 7.62 19.44
C GLU A 113 -0.54 7.77 17.92
N ASN A 114 -1.25 6.95 17.15
CA ASN A 114 -1.33 7.15 15.71
C ASN A 114 -2.12 8.45 15.43
N PRO A 115 -1.56 9.43 14.71
CA PRO A 115 -2.24 10.72 14.47
C PRO A 115 -3.60 10.57 13.77
N GLU A 116 -3.82 9.47 13.06
CA GLU A 116 -5.08 9.15 12.38
C GLU A 116 -6.24 8.89 13.36
N TRP A 117 -5.99 8.65 14.65
CA TRP A 117 -7.04 8.49 15.64
C TRP A 117 -7.91 9.74 15.80
N LYS A 118 -7.30 10.93 15.75
CA LYS A 118 -8.02 12.20 15.95
C LYS A 118 -9.14 12.44 14.92
N PRO A 119 -8.87 12.43 13.60
CA PRO A 119 -9.93 12.64 12.61
C PRO A 119 -10.99 11.54 12.67
N ILE A 120 -10.60 10.29 12.93
CA ILE A 120 -11.54 9.17 13.01
C ILE A 120 -12.46 9.31 14.24
N ARG A 121 -11.91 9.64 15.42
CA ARG A 121 -12.69 9.84 16.64
C ARG A 121 -13.59 11.06 16.56
N LYS A 122 -13.11 12.15 15.95
CA LYS A 122 -13.94 13.33 15.65
C LYS A 122 -15.16 12.95 14.82
N PHE A 123 -14.97 12.10 13.81
CA PHE A 123 -16.06 11.63 12.96
C PHE A 123 -17.03 10.70 13.72
N LEU A 124 -16.51 9.69 14.43
CA LEU A 124 -17.33 8.66 15.08
C LEU A 124 -18.02 9.15 16.36
N TYR A 125 -17.37 10.02 17.13
CA TYR A 125 -17.79 10.40 18.48
C TYR A 125 -18.04 11.90 18.65
N GLN A 126 -17.86 12.70 17.60
CA GLN A 126 -17.93 14.17 17.66
C GLN A 126 -16.90 14.78 18.63
N ASP A 127 -15.82 14.04 18.92
CA ASP A 127 -14.74 14.44 19.82
C ASP A 127 -13.42 13.79 19.38
N GLU A 128 -12.47 14.61 18.94
CA GLU A 128 -11.13 14.16 18.52
C GLU A 128 -10.27 13.63 19.67
N ASN A 129 -10.59 13.99 20.92
CA ASN A 129 -9.87 13.58 22.13
C ASN A 129 -10.58 12.45 22.89
N SER A 130 -11.65 11.89 22.31
CA SER A 130 -12.36 10.73 22.88
C SER A 130 -11.38 9.60 23.18
N SER A 131 -11.49 8.97 24.34
CA SER A 131 -10.67 7.80 24.69
C SER A 131 -11.22 6.49 24.10
N LYS A 132 -12.34 6.53 23.39
CA LYS A 132 -12.97 5.34 22.80
C LYS A 132 -12.10 4.78 21.67
N GLY A 133 -11.93 3.47 21.66
CA GLY A 133 -11.42 2.76 20.51
C GLY A 133 -12.51 2.52 19.47
N LEU A 134 -12.17 1.87 18.37
CA LEU A 134 -13.10 1.62 17.25
C LEU A 134 -13.01 0.19 16.74
N SER A 135 -14.10 -0.25 16.11
CA SER A 135 -14.16 -1.52 15.37
C SER A 135 -13.75 -1.40 13.91
N PHE A 136 -13.47 -2.54 13.27
CA PHE A 136 -13.18 -2.57 11.84
C PHE A 136 -14.37 -2.07 11.02
N LYS A 137 -15.60 -2.41 11.42
CA LYS A 137 -16.79 -1.92 10.75
C LYS A 137 -16.94 -0.40 10.87
N GLN A 138 -16.73 0.16 12.06
CA GLN A 138 -16.72 1.61 12.26
C GLN A 138 -15.66 2.30 11.39
N PHE A 139 -14.47 1.70 11.28
CA PHE A 139 -13.42 2.19 10.38
C PHE A 139 -13.86 2.18 8.90
N LEU A 140 -14.53 1.11 8.44
CA LEU A 140 -15.05 1.04 7.07
C LEU A 140 -16.12 2.11 6.81
N TYR A 141 -17.03 2.36 7.75
CA TYR A 141 -18.00 3.45 7.62
C TYR A 141 -17.34 4.83 7.56
N TYR A 142 -16.30 5.06 8.37
CA TYR A 142 -15.50 6.27 8.29
C TYR A 142 -14.95 6.46 6.87
N LEU A 143 -14.36 5.42 6.26
CA LEU A 143 -13.85 5.50 4.89
C LEU A 143 -14.97 5.75 3.87
N PHE A 144 -16.05 4.98 3.94
CA PHE A 144 -17.17 5.08 3.01
C PHE A 144 -17.80 6.47 2.98
N ILE A 145 -18.06 7.06 4.15
CA ILE A 145 -18.72 8.36 4.25
C ILE A 145 -17.77 9.49 3.85
N ASN A 146 -16.50 9.44 4.25
CA ASN A 146 -15.54 10.49 3.90
C ASN A 146 -15.21 10.49 2.39
N ASP A 147 -15.14 9.31 1.76
CA ASP A 147 -14.93 9.18 0.32
C ASP A 147 -16.13 9.77 -0.45
N ALA A 148 -17.36 9.43 -0.04
CA ALA A 148 -18.57 9.97 -0.62
C ALA A 148 -18.70 11.50 -0.48
N GLN A 149 -18.07 12.10 0.55
CA GLN A 149 -18.03 13.53 0.78
C GLN A 149 -16.86 14.24 0.09
N GLY A 150 -15.96 13.51 -0.56
CA GLY A 150 -14.76 14.07 -1.20
C GLY A 150 -13.73 14.60 -0.21
N ASN A 151 -13.75 14.11 1.04
CA ASN A 151 -12.76 14.51 2.04
C ASN A 151 -11.40 13.87 1.72
N ASP A 152 -10.32 14.59 2.02
CA ASP A 152 -8.97 14.02 1.90
C ASP A 152 -8.76 12.98 3.02
N ILE A 153 -8.56 11.72 2.62
CA ILE A 153 -8.31 10.60 3.51
C ILE A 153 -6.87 10.15 3.31
N ASN A 154 -6.20 9.80 4.40
CA ASN A 154 -4.84 9.27 4.35
C ASN A 154 -4.75 8.15 3.29
N PRO A 155 -3.82 8.25 2.30
CA PRO A 155 -3.68 7.27 1.23
C PRO A 155 -3.31 5.85 1.69
N HIS A 156 -2.92 5.67 2.95
CA HIS A 156 -2.77 4.35 3.58
C HIS A 156 -4.11 3.63 3.76
N PHE A 157 -5.23 4.34 3.71
CA PHE A 157 -6.57 3.77 3.93
C PHE A 157 -7.39 3.67 2.65
N THR A 158 -7.21 4.58 1.70
CA THR A 158 -7.99 4.66 0.45
C THR A 158 -7.57 3.63 -0.60
N GLN A 159 -8.33 3.51 -1.70
CA GLN A 159 -7.99 2.62 -2.82
C GLN A 159 -6.59 2.82 -3.41
N GLN A 160 -6.10 1.78 -4.09
CA GLN A 160 -4.78 1.81 -4.74
C GLN A 160 -4.84 2.48 -6.11
N TYR A 161 -5.95 2.32 -6.82
CA TYR A 161 -6.19 2.88 -8.14
C TYR A 161 -6.21 4.40 -8.13
N ILE A 162 -5.54 4.96 -9.13
CA ILE A 162 -5.57 6.39 -9.46
C ILE A 162 -6.19 6.50 -10.86
N ALA A 163 -7.19 7.37 -11.02
CA ALA A 163 -7.89 7.54 -12.28
C ALA A 163 -6.91 7.87 -13.42
N GLY A 164 -7.02 7.15 -14.53
CA GLY A 164 -6.16 7.32 -15.71
C GLY A 164 -4.81 6.63 -15.62
N GLU A 165 -4.49 5.92 -14.53
CA GLU A 165 -3.18 5.26 -14.43
C GLU A 165 -2.96 4.16 -15.46
N GLU A 166 -4.03 3.60 -16.03
CA GLU A 166 -3.98 2.59 -17.09
C GLU A 166 -3.32 3.09 -18.39
N GLU A 167 -3.21 4.41 -18.59
CA GLU A 167 -2.43 5.00 -19.68
C GLU A 167 -0.92 4.70 -19.52
N TYR A 168 -0.46 4.57 -18.28
CA TYR A 168 0.95 4.45 -17.92
C TYR A 168 1.32 3.11 -17.28
N VAL A 169 0.37 2.41 -16.67
CA VAL A 169 0.56 1.13 -15.98
C VAL A 169 -0.05 0.00 -16.80
N THR A 170 0.80 -0.83 -17.41
CA THR A 170 0.34 -1.88 -18.33
C THR A 170 0.40 -3.28 -17.74
N ASN A 171 1.12 -3.48 -16.64
CA ASN A 171 1.25 -4.77 -15.97
C ASN A 171 1.05 -4.65 -14.46
N TYR A 172 0.66 -5.74 -13.83
CA TYR A 172 0.42 -5.83 -12.39
C TYR A 172 1.26 -6.92 -11.77
N ILE A 173 1.82 -6.63 -10.60
CA ILE A 173 2.49 -7.58 -9.71
C ILE A 173 1.53 -7.79 -8.54
N PHE A 174 1.07 -9.01 -8.33
CA PHE A 174 0.16 -9.34 -7.24
C PHE A 174 0.95 -9.65 -5.96
N LEU A 175 0.75 -8.88 -4.90
CA LEU A 175 1.47 -9.05 -3.63
C LEU A 175 1.30 -10.46 -3.04
N GLU A 176 0.14 -11.08 -3.26
CA GLU A 176 -0.17 -12.43 -2.79
C GLU A 176 0.80 -13.48 -3.36
N ASN A 177 1.40 -13.21 -4.52
CA ASN A 177 2.37 -14.07 -5.21
C ASN A 177 3.75 -13.41 -5.33
N PHE A 178 4.07 -12.45 -4.44
CA PHE A 178 5.22 -11.56 -4.59
C PHE A 178 6.54 -12.29 -4.89
N TYR A 179 6.81 -13.40 -4.19
CA TYR A 179 8.04 -14.18 -4.42
C TYR A 179 8.13 -14.70 -5.86
N GLN A 180 7.08 -15.36 -6.34
CA GLN A 180 7.02 -15.95 -7.68
C GLN A 180 7.08 -14.86 -8.75
N GLU A 181 6.34 -13.75 -8.55
CA GLU A 181 6.34 -12.61 -9.46
C GLU A 181 7.73 -11.98 -9.58
N MET A 182 8.43 -11.77 -8.45
CA MET A 182 9.79 -11.21 -8.48
C MET A 182 10.77 -12.16 -9.17
N LYS A 183 10.71 -13.47 -8.91
CA LYS A 183 11.54 -14.47 -9.61
C LYS A 183 11.26 -14.48 -11.12
N ALA A 184 10.00 -14.32 -11.54
CA ALA A 184 9.63 -14.26 -12.94
C ALA A 184 10.19 -13.00 -13.62
N LEU A 185 10.10 -11.84 -12.97
CA LEU A 185 10.71 -10.60 -13.48
C LEU A 185 12.24 -10.69 -13.55
N GLU A 186 12.88 -11.25 -12.52
CA GLU A 186 14.33 -11.46 -12.52
C GLU A 186 14.77 -12.29 -13.72
N LYS A 187 14.06 -13.40 -13.98
CA LYS A 187 14.36 -14.27 -15.12
C LYS A 187 14.09 -13.57 -16.46
N ARG A 188 12.95 -12.88 -16.59
CA ARG A 188 12.51 -12.23 -17.84
C ARG A 188 13.46 -11.12 -18.27
N PHE A 189 13.95 -10.32 -17.31
CA PHE A 189 14.77 -9.15 -17.57
C PHE A 189 16.24 -9.35 -17.24
N GLU A 190 16.67 -10.61 -17.04
CA GLU A 190 18.06 -10.98 -16.71
C GLU A 190 18.64 -10.19 -15.52
N LEU A 191 17.81 -9.96 -14.50
CA LEU A 191 18.18 -9.20 -13.31
C LEU A 191 18.93 -10.08 -12.31
N LYS A 192 19.55 -9.43 -11.30
CA LYS A 192 20.24 -10.14 -10.24
C LYS A 192 19.24 -10.99 -9.45
N THR A 193 19.63 -12.21 -9.10
CA THR A 193 18.85 -13.00 -8.16
C THR A 193 18.87 -12.32 -6.80
N ALA A 194 17.69 -11.92 -6.31
CA ALA A 194 17.57 -11.26 -5.02
C ALA A 194 17.15 -12.22 -3.91
N PRO A 195 17.58 -11.98 -2.66
CA PRO A 195 17.08 -12.69 -1.49
C PRO A 195 15.68 -12.19 -1.10
N ILE A 196 14.68 -12.46 -1.95
CA ILE A 196 13.31 -11.89 -1.82
C ILE A 196 12.69 -12.15 -0.44
N ASN A 197 12.96 -13.32 0.15
CA ASN A 197 12.45 -13.68 1.48
C ASN A 197 12.93 -12.70 2.57
N GLU A 198 14.15 -12.17 2.46
CA GLU A 198 14.70 -11.18 3.40
C GLU A 198 14.09 -9.78 3.20
N PHE A 199 13.60 -9.49 1.99
CA PHE A 199 12.95 -8.21 1.70
C PHE A 199 11.52 -8.17 2.21
N SER A 200 10.84 -9.32 2.21
CA SER A 200 9.47 -9.49 2.68
C SER A 200 9.34 -9.66 4.20
N THR A 201 10.45 -9.72 4.95
CA THR A 201 10.44 -9.61 6.41
C THR A 201 10.45 -8.15 6.84
N SER A 202 9.35 -7.70 7.44
CA SER A 202 9.20 -6.38 8.05
C SER A 202 8.29 -6.50 9.27
N TRP A 203 8.51 -5.68 10.29
CA TRP A 203 7.58 -5.58 11.44
C TRP A 203 6.15 -5.19 11.01
N HIS A 204 6.02 -4.55 9.83
CA HIS A 204 4.74 -4.21 9.21
C HIS A 204 4.11 -5.36 8.41
N HIS A 205 4.85 -6.44 8.15
CA HIS A 205 4.33 -7.64 7.48
C HIS A 205 3.88 -8.68 8.50
N GLN A 206 2.69 -8.44 9.04
CA GLN A 206 2.14 -9.22 10.15
C GLN A 206 1.29 -10.42 9.71
N SER A 207 1.00 -10.55 8.41
CA SER A 207 0.17 -11.64 7.87
C SER A 207 0.61 -13.04 8.32
N PRO A 208 1.92 -13.38 8.38
CA PRO A 208 2.34 -14.70 8.88
C PRO A 208 2.09 -14.92 10.38
N ALA A 209 1.93 -13.86 11.16
CA ALA A 209 1.66 -13.92 12.60
C ALA A 209 0.15 -13.92 12.92
N MET A 210 -0.71 -13.66 11.93
CA MET A 210 -2.18 -13.59 12.07
C MET A 210 -2.79 -14.99 12.20
N ILE A 211 -2.91 -15.49 13.44
CA ILE A 211 -3.35 -16.86 13.74
C ILE A 211 -4.67 -16.94 14.53
N TYR A 212 -5.13 -15.84 15.13
CA TYR A 212 -6.31 -15.87 16.00
C TYR A 212 -7.60 -15.76 15.21
N LYS A 213 -8.36 -16.85 15.14
CA LYS A 213 -9.67 -16.89 14.47
C LYS A 213 -10.79 -16.45 15.42
N GLY A 214 -11.77 -15.70 14.92
CA GLY A 214 -12.92 -15.25 15.70
C GLY A 214 -13.85 -14.35 14.90
N ASN A 215 -14.73 -13.63 15.62
CA ASN A 215 -15.53 -12.56 15.04
C ASN A 215 -15.10 -11.23 15.68
N PHE A 216 -14.40 -10.42 14.90
CA PHE A 216 -13.81 -9.16 15.30
C PHE A 216 -14.27 -7.98 14.44
N SER A 217 -15.35 -8.14 13.64
CA SER A 217 -15.87 -7.03 12.83
C SER A 217 -16.30 -5.83 13.69
N GLU A 218 -16.86 -6.12 14.87
CA GLU A 218 -17.34 -5.14 15.86
C GLU A 218 -16.44 -4.99 17.09
N ALA A 219 -15.33 -5.72 17.17
CA ALA A 219 -14.48 -5.68 18.34
C ALA A 219 -13.68 -4.37 18.42
N ASP A 220 -13.58 -3.80 19.62
CA ASP A 220 -12.77 -2.61 19.88
C ASP A 220 -11.28 -2.99 19.80
N ILE A 221 -10.54 -2.38 18.86
CA ILE A 221 -9.11 -2.64 18.63
C ILE A 221 -8.21 -2.20 19.80
N THR A 222 -8.73 -1.39 20.74
CA THR A 222 -8.02 -0.93 21.93
C THR A 222 -8.29 -1.77 23.17
N ASP A 223 -9.24 -2.70 23.10
CA ASP A 223 -9.51 -3.63 24.20
C ASP A 223 -8.23 -4.43 24.51
N PRO A 224 -7.75 -4.47 25.77
CA PRO A 224 -6.61 -5.31 26.16
C PRO A 224 -6.79 -6.80 25.84
N LEU A 225 -8.03 -7.27 25.68
CA LEU A 225 -8.37 -8.63 25.27
C LEU A 225 -8.42 -8.81 23.75
N PHE A 226 -8.32 -7.72 22.96
CA PHE A 226 -8.26 -7.80 21.52
C PHE A 226 -6.99 -8.57 21.10
N PRO A 227 -7.11 -9.66 20.31
CA PRO A 227 -5.96 -10.44 19.95
C PRO A 227 -5.02 -9.62 19.08
N ARG A 228 -3.72 -9.66 19.38
CA ARG A 228 -2.70 -8.86 18.68
C ARG A 228 -2.60 -9.17 17.19
N TYR A 229 -2.98 -10.39 16.78
CA TYR A 229 -2.88 -10.86 15.39
C TYR A 229 -4.10 -11.71 14.99
N PRO A 230 -5.29 -11.11 14.84
CA PRO A 230 -6.46 -11.82 14.34
C PRO A 230 -6.22 -12.21 12.89
N THR A 231 -6.78 -13.33 12.41
CA THR A 231 -6.74 -13.64 10.98
C THR A 231 -7.55 -12.58 10.20
N PHE A 232 -7.17 -12.28 8.97
CA PHE A 232 -7.86 -11.20 8.24
C PHE A 232 -9.33 -11.57 7.99
N GLU A 233 -9.62 -12.87 7.90
CA GLU A 233 -10.96 -13.43 7.77
C GLU A 233 -11.87 -13.06 8.94
N SER A 234 -11.29 -12.97 10.13
CA SER A 234 -12.02 -12.74 11.36
C SER A 234 -12.59 -11.33 11.48
N PHE A 235 -12.25 -10.43 10.55
CA PHE A 235 -12.80 -9.07 10.49
C PHE A 235 -14.05 -8.94 9.60
N TYR A 236 -14.41 -9.98 8.85
CA TYR A 236 -15.45 -9.87 7.84
C TYR A 236 -16.76 -10.54 8.28
N ASP A 237 -17.79 -9.72 8.45
CA ASP A 237 -19.18 -10.14 8.29
C ASP A 237 -19.71 -9.71 6.91
N THR A 238 -20.96 -10.07 6.60
CA THR A 238 -21.62 -9.74 5.33
C THR A 238 -21.57 -8.24 5.01
N GLU A 239 -21.73 -7.39 6.02
CA GLU A 239 -21.76 -5.94 5.87
C GLU A 239 -20.37 -5.38 5.61
N CYS A 240 -19.34 -5.85 6.32
CA CYS A 240 -17.95 -5.50 6.05
C CYS A 240 -17.53 -5.88 4.62
N ILE A 241 -18.00 -7.03 4.11
CA ILE A 241 -17.73 -7.45 2.73
C ILE A 241 -18.32 -6.43 1.73
N GLN A 242 -19.59 -6.05 1.90
CA GLN A 242 -20.26 -5.08 1.04
C GLN A 242 -19.60 -3.70 1.08
N LEU A 243 -19.20 -3.23 2.27
CA LEU A 243 -18.50 -1.97 2.44
C LEU A 243 -17.16 -1.99 1.69
N VAL A 244 -16.35 -3.05 1.84
CA VAL A 244 -15.06 -3.15 1.13
C VAL A 244 -15.22 -3.24 -0.38
N GLN A 245 -16.21 -3.99 -0.88
CA GLN A 245 -16.50 -4.04 -2.32
C GLN A 245 -16.85 -2.66 -2.88
N THR A 246 -17.52 -1.83 -2.08
CA THR A 246 -17.93 -0.48 -2.47
C THR A 246 -16.76 0.50 -2.40
N ILE A 247 -16.06 0.58 -1.26
CA ILE A 247 -14.94 1.51 -1.03
C ILE A 247 -13.79 1.26 -2.01
N PHE A 248 -13.50 -0.01 -2.33
CA PHE A 248 -12.36 -0.40 -3.16
C PHE A 248 -12.80 -0.83 -4.57
N GLN A 249 -13.94 -0.33 -5.03
CA GLN A 249 -14.56 -0.78 -6.27
C GLN A 249 -13.62 -0.69 -7.48
N ASN A 250 -12.83 0.38 -7.59
CA ASN A 250 -11.91 0.53 -8.73
C ASN A 250 -10.73 -0.45 -8.65
N ASP A 251 -10.24 -0.77 -7.45
CA ASP A 251 -9.17 -1.78 -7.31
C ASP A 251 -9.64 -3.15 -7.81
N PHE A 252 -10.88 -3.55 -7.50
CA PHE A 252 -11.46 -4.79 -8.01
C PHE A 252 -11.58 -4.77 -9.54
N ASN A 253 -12.11 -3.68 -10.09
CA ASN A 253 -12.42 -3.59 -11.52
C ASN A 253 -11.16 -3.46 -12.39
N THR A 254 -10.21 -2.63 -11.97
CA THR A 254 -9.00 -2.34 -12.74
C THR A 254 -8.03 -3.51 -12.66
N TYR A 255 -7.72 -4.00 -11.45
CA TYR A 255 -6.73 -5.06 -11.25
C TYR A 255 -7.30 -6.48 -11.37
N LYS A 256 -8.59 -6.60 -11.71
CA LYS A 256 -9.28 -7.88 -11.95
C LYS A 256 -9.24 -8.83 -10.76
N TYR A 257 -9.27 -8.29 -9.54
CA TYR A 257 -9.45 -9.11 -8.34
C TYR A 257 -10.87 -9.69 -8.32
N SER A 258 -10.99 -10.95 -7.87
CA SER A 258 -12.31 -11.53 -7.59
C SER A 258 -12.99 -10.75 -6.47
N ARG A 259 -14.28 -10.47 -6.66
CA ARG A 259 -15.14 -9.91 -5.61
C ARG A 259 -15.66 -10.98 -4.67
N GLU A 260 -15.63 -12.24 -5.09
CA GLU A 260 -16.03 -13.36 -4.24
C GLU A 260 -15.12 -13.40 -3.02
N TYR A 261 -15.76 -13.42 -1.86
CA TYR A 261 -15.08 -13.61 -0.61
C TYR A 261 -14.91 -15.12 -0.39
N LEU A 262 -13.74 -15.65 -0.78
CA LEU A 262 -13.45 -17.09 -0.85
C LEU A 262 -12.90 -17.68 0.46
N TYR A 263 -13.09 -17.00 1.59
CA TYR A 263 -12.48 -17.35 2.87
C TYR A 263 -13.49 -17.67 3.95
#